data_AF-A0A932QW06-F1
#
_entry.id   AF-A0A932QW06-F1
#
_cell.length_a   1.000
_cell.length_b   1.000
_cell.length_c   1.000
_cell.angle_alpha   90.00
_cell.angle_beta   90.00
_cell.angle_gamma   90.00
#
_symmetry.space_group_name_H-M   'P 1'
#
loop_
_entity.id
_entity.type
_entity.pdbx_description
1 polymer ?
#
loop_
_entity_poly.entity_id
_entity_poly.type
_entity_poly.pdbx_seq_one_letter_code
_entity_poly.pdbx_strand_id
1 'polypeptide(L)'
;MIHQGEVVLFALPIESGMQSAVGQFQDQAIPFFEDGQRLSALLGADLALAPGKYPLAINKKEYIVEVLPTDFGVETLTLPKDKVDLSPATAERVAKEAAQFQDVFGQRRPSLAGGDKRLWSDLFLVPVEGPTSGTFGKKRVINGQEKNPHTGEDIRAPLGASVAASNSGKIVLSGDFFFNGLSLVIDHGGGLFTMYFHLSEMKVKAGDLVKRGQVIGLVGQSGRATGPHLHWGARLNGARVDPFSLVKAVKGVILANGRP
;
A
#
# COMPACT_ATOMS: atom_id res chain seq x y z
N MET A 1 0.80 -15.85 -11.57
CA MET A 1 0.99 -16.17 -10.14
C MET A 1 1.34 -14.89 -9.41
N ILE A 2 0.97 -14.78 -8.13
CA ILE A 2 1.25 -13.64 -7.25
C ILE A 2 1.39 -14.18 -5.82
N HIS A 3 2.31 -13.67 -5.00
CA HIS A 3 2.34 -14.06 -3.58
C HIS A 3 1.39 -13.22 -2.73
N GLN A 4 0.99 -13.75 -1.57
CA GLN A 4 0.25 -12.95 -0.57
C GLN A 4 1.01 -11.66 -0.27
N GLY A 5 0.30 -10.54 -0.27
CA GLY A 5 0.87 -9.23 -0.02
C GLY A 5 1.59 -8.60 -1.20
N GLU A 6 1.70 -9.24 -2.37
CA GLU A 6 2.36 -8.63 -3.52
C GLU A 6 1.41 -7.82 -4.40
N VAL A 7 2.00 -6.93 -5.20
CA VAL A 7 1.42 -6.33 -6.39
C VAL A 7 2.16 -6.84 -7.62
N VAL A 8 1.43 -7.09 -8.71
CA VAL A 8 1.99 -7.40 -10.04
C VAL A 8 1.39 -6.50 -11.11
N LEU A 9 2.16 -6.24 -12.17
CA LEU A 9 1.65 -5.58 -13.37
C LEU A 9 1.13 -6.66 -14.33
N PHE A 10 -0.19 -6.69 -14.50
CA PHE A 10 -0.86 -7.54 -15.47
C PHE A 10 -1.06 -6.78 -16.78
N ALA A 11 -0.74 -7.38 -17.93
CA ALA A 11 -0.90 -6.72 -19.22
C ALA A 11 -1.56 -7.63 -20.27
N LEU A 12 -2.45 -7.02 -21.06
CA LEU A 12 -3.13 -7.61 -22.19
C LEU A 12 -2.74 -6.89 -23.49
N PRO A 13 -2.60 -7.59 -24.61
CA PRO A 13 -2.55 -6.92 -25.91
C PRO A 13 -3.87 -6.18 -26.17
N ILE A 14 -3.81 -4.99 -26.76
CA ILE A 14 -5.00 -4.27 -27.21
C ILE A 14 -5.57 -5.03 -28.43
N GLU A 15 -6.68 -5.73 -28.26
CA GLU A 15 -7.44 -6.32 -29.37
C GLU A 15 -8.23 -5.21 -30.11
N SER A 16 -8.43 -5.37 -31.43
CA SER A 16 -9.19 -4.41 -32.25
C SER A 16 -10.57 -4.16 -31.64
N GLY A 17 -10.87 -2.91 -31.29
CA GLY A 17 -12.15 -2.49 -30.66
C GLY A 17 -12.14 -2.39 -29.13
N MET A 18 -11.04 -2.72 -28.44
CA MET A 18 -10.91 -2.57 -26.99
C MET A 18 -10.30 -1.20 -26.64
N GLN A 19 -11.14 -0.23 -26.28
CA GLN A 19 -10.71 1.14 -25.87
C GLN A 19 -10.51 1.30 -24.36
N SER A 20 -11.09 0.40 -23.57
CA SER A 20 -10.95 0.38 -22.11
C SER A 20 -11.26 -1.02 -21.59
N ALA A 21 -10.69 -1.37 -20.44
CA ALA A 21 -11.06 -2.57 -19.72
C ALA A 21 -11.28 -2.25 -18.24
N VAL A 22 -12.25 -2.92 -17.65
CA VAL A 22 -12.37 -3.02 -16.20
C VAL A 22 -12.29 -4.50 -15.87
N GLY A 23 -11.32 -4.83 -15.02
CA GLY A 23 -11.21 -6.15 -14.44
C GLY A 23 -12.01 -6.25 -13.16
N GLN A 24 -12.35 -7.47 -12.76
CA GLN A 24 -12.81 -7.78 -11.43
C GLN A 24 -11.95 -8.92 -10.87
N PHE A 25 -11.37 -8.69 -9.71
CA PHE A 25 -10.65 -9.69 -8.94
C PHE A 25 -11.23 -9.72 -7.54
N GLN A 26 -11.75 -10.90 -7.15
CA GLN A 26 -12.58 -11.02 -5.95
C GLN A 26 -13.76 -10.03 -6.01
N ASP A 27 -13.93 -9.21 -4.98
CA ASP A 27 -14.93 -8.15 -4.88
C ASP A 27 -14.42 -6.77 -5.32
N GLN A 28 -13.19 -6.68 -5.85
CA GLN A 28 -12.56 -5.42 -6.24
C GLN A 28 -12.61 -5.18 -7.75
N ALA A 29 -13.01 -3.97 -8.14
CA ALA A 29 -12.81 -3.45 -9.49
C ALA A 29 -11.33 -3.15 -9.72
N ILE A 30 -10.83 -3.52 -10.89
CA ILE A 30 -9.46 -3.26 -11.33
C ILE A 30 -9.51 -2.33 -12.53
N PRO A 31 -9.08 -1.07 -12.38
CA PRO A 31 -8.97 -0.17 -13.51
C PRO A 31 -7.78 -0.56 -14.39
N PHE A 32 -8.03 -0.76 -15.68
CA PHE A 32 -6.95 -0.85 -16.66
C PHE A 32 -6.60 0.53 -17.20
N PHE A 33 -5.33 0.69 -17.56
CA PHE A 33 -4.79 1.87 -18.21
C PHE A 33 -4.03 1.48 -19.46
N GLU A 34 -3.96 2.39 -20.42
CA GLU A 34 -3.11 2.22 -21.59
C GLU A 34 -1.63 2.28 -21.21
N ASP A 35 -0.87 1.34 -21.74
CA ASP A 35 0.57 1.19 -21.59
C ASP A 35 1.18 0.82 -22.96
N GLY A 36 1.41 1.85 -23.77
CA GLY A 36 1.85 1.67 -25.16
C GLY A 36 0.80 0.94 -26.00
N GLN A 37 1.12 -0.27 -26.47
CA GLN A 37 0.21 -1.12 -27.25
C GLN A 37 -0.56 -2.14 -26.38
N ARG A 38 -0.56 -1.96 -25.06
CA ARG A 38 -1.16 -2.88 -24.09
C ARG A 38 -2.17 -2.15 -23.21
N LEU A 39 -3.14 -2.91 -22.72
CA LEU A 39 -3.93 -2.53 -21.55
C LEU A 39 -3.33 -3.22 -20.33
N SER A 40 -2.91 -2.42 -19.37
CA SER A 40 -2.23 -2.87 -18.17
C SER A 40 -3.04 -2.52 -16.91
N ALA A 41 -2.87 -3.31 -15.86
CA ALA A 41 -3.47 -3.07 -14.56
C ALA A 41 -2.53 -3.53 -13.43
N LEU A 42 -2.62 -2.86 -12.29
CA LEU A 42 -2.02 -3.38 -11.06
C LEU A 42 -2.99 -4.36 -10.40
N LEU A 43 -2.50 -5.55 -10.10
CA LEU A 43 -3.22 -6.58 -9.38
C LEU A 43 -2.53 -6.78 -8.03
N GLY A 44 -3.27 -6.62 -6.92
CA GLY A 44 -2.74 -6.81 -5.57
C GLY A 44 -3.41 -7.99 -4.87
N ALA A 45 -2.63 -8.82 -4.21
CA ALA A 45 -3.13 -9.83 -3.27
C ALA A 45 -2.97 -9.30 -1.85
N ASP A 46 -4.07 -9.16 -1.11
CA ASP A 46 -3.98 -8.75 0.29
C ASP A 46 -3.15 -9.78 1.09
N LEU A 47 -2.38 -9.32 2.06
CA LEU A 47 -1.57 -10.20 2.92
C LEU A 47 -2.38 -11.30 3.64
N ALA A 48 -3.69 -11.09 3.84
CA ALA A 48 -4.58 -12.07 4.48
C ALA A 48 -5.38 -12.90 3.47
N LEU A 49 -5.24 -12.67 2.16
CA LEU A 49 -5.90 -13.46 1.14
C LEU A 49 -5.38 -14.90 1.18
N ALA A 50 -6.25 -15.89 1.37
CA ALA A 50 -5.80 -17.29 1.44
C ALA A 50 -5.10 -17.72 0.14
N PRO A 51 -4.03 -18.53 0.21
CA PRO A 51 -3.43 -19.11 -1.00
C PRO A 51 -4.45 -19.95 -1.78
N GLY A 52 -4.41 -19.90 -3.10
CA GLY A 52 -5.38 -20.59 -3.94
C GLY A 52 -5.51 -19.99 -5.35
N LYS A 53 -6.46 -20.52 -6.12
CA LYS A 53 -6.77 -20.05 -7.48
C LYS A 53 -8.02 -19.19 -7.44
N TYR A 54 -7.92 -18.00 -8.00
CA TYR A 54 -8.99 -17.00 -7.99
C TYR A 54 -9.30 -16.55 -9.42
N PRO A 55 -10.59 -16.36 -9.76
CA PRO A 55 -10.98 -15.82 -11.05
C PRO A 55 -10.63 -14.33 -11.14
N LEU A 56 -10.12 -13.94 -12.30
CA LEU A 56 -9.94 -12.57 -12.75
C LEU A 56 -10.77 -12.38 -14.01
N ALA A 57 -11.91 -11.71 -13.88
CA ALA A 57 -12.77 -11.42 -15.02
C ALA A 57 -12.34 -10.11 -15.68
N ILE A 58 -12.13 -10.11 -17.00
CA ILE A 58 -11.79 -8.91 -17.77
C ILE A 58 -12.64 -8.93 -19.04
N ASN A 59 -13.51 -7.93 -19.22
CA ASN A 59 -14.36 -7.81 -20.42
C ASN A 59 -15.09 -9.13 -20.79
N LYS A 60 -15.64 -9.83 -19.80
CA LYS A 60 -16.33 -11.14 -19.92
C LYS A 60 -15.45 -12.34 -20.27
N LYS A 61 -14.13 -12.18 -20.39
CA LYS A 61 -13.15 -13.29 -20.39
C LYS A 61 -12.70 -13.55 -18.96
N GLU A 62 -12.51 -14.83 -18.61
CA GLU A 62 -12.03 -15.22 -17.28
C GLU A 62 -10.58 -15.73 -17.37
N TYR A 63 -9.75 -15.22 -16.47
CA TYR A 63 -8.36 -15.65 -16.25
C TYR A 63 -8.24 -16.22 -14.84
N ILE A 64 -7.22 -17.03 -14.60
CA ILE A 64 -6.94 -17.56 -13.26
C ILE A 64 -5.69 -16.90 -12.71
N VAL A 65 -5.83 -16.32 -11.51
CA VAL A 65 -4.72 -15.83 -10.70
C VAL A 65 -4.49 -16.84 -9.59
N GLU A 66 -3.32 -17.47 -9.61
CA GLU A 66 -2.85 -18.30 -8.51
C GLU A 66 -2.10 -17.43 -7.49
N VAL A 67 -2.64 -17.40 -6.27
CA VAL A 67 -2.09 -16.74 -5.09
C VAL A 67 -1.27 -17.75 -4.32
N LEU A 68 0.04 -17.52 -4.25
CA LEU A 68 1.01 -18.35 -3.56
C LEU A 68 1.18 -17.89 -2.11
N PRO A 69 1.48 -18.81 -1.17
CA PRO A 69 1.73 -18.44 0.22
C PRO A 69 2.99 -17.57 0.36
N THR A 70 2.99 -16.72 1.38
CA THR A 70 4.18 -15.99 1.84
C THR A 70 4.42 -16.31 3.30
N ASP A 71 5.65 -16.73 3.65
CA ASP A 71 6.05 -16.79 5.05
C ASP A 71 6.45 -15.39 5.51
N PHE A 72 5.52 -14.71 6.18
CA PHE A 72 5.75 -13.39 6.73
C PHE A 72 6.54 -13.41 8.05
N GLY A 73 6.76 -14.59 8.65
CA GLY A 73 7.38 -14.71 9.97
C GLY A 73 6.53 -14.17 11.13
N VAL A 74 7.03 -14.39 12.34
CA VAL A 74 6.40 -13.97 13.60
C VAL A 74 7.41 -13.24 14.47
N GLU A 75 7.01 -12.12 15.03
CA GLU A 75 7.75 -11.36 16.03
C GLU A 75 7.01 -11.47 17.37
N THR A 76 7.66 -12.04 18.37
CA THR A 76 7.13 -12.15 19.73
C THR A 76 7.83 -11.16 20.65
N LEU A 77 7.04 -10.31 21.32
CA LEU A 77 7.54 -9.29 22.24
C LEU A 77 6.84 -9.42 23.61
N THR A 78 7.62 -9.23 24.66
CA THR A 78 7.10 -9.07 26.03
C THR A 78 7.28 -7.61 26.43
N LEU A 79 6.18 -6.91 26.68
CA LEU A 79 6.16 -5.49 27.02
C LEU A 79 5.41 -5.27 28.34
N PRO A 80 5.82 -4.30 29.18
CA PRO A 80 5.05 -3.85 30.34
C PRO A 80 3.58 -3.55 29.98
N LYS A 81 2.62 -3.92 30.84
CA LYS A 81 1.17 -3.81 30.54
C LYS A 81 0.73 -2.38 30.21
N ASP A 82 1.27 -1.41 30.93
CA ASP A 82 1.04 0.03 30.72
C ASP A 82 1.53 0.55 29.35
N LYS A 83 2.37 -0.23 28.64
CA LYS A 83 2.79 0.06 27.25
C LYS A 83 1.91 -0.61 26.19
N VAL A 84 0.99 -1.47 26.59
CA VAL A 84 0.11 -2.24 25.70
C VAL A 84 -1.35 -1.84 25.88
N ASP A 85 -1.76 -1.59 27.11
CA ASP A 85 -3.14 -1.27 27.47
C ASP A 85 -3.37 0.24 27.31
N LEU A 86 -4.36 0.59 26.48
CA LEU A 86 -4.73 1.97 26.24
C LEU A 86 -5.68 2.46 27.35
N SER A 87 -5.50 3.71 27.79
CA SER A 87 -6.54 4.37 28.59
C SER A 87 -7.85 4.49 27.78
N PRO A 88 -9.03 4.58 28.42
CA PRO A 88 -10.30 4.75 27.70
C PRO A 88 -10.29 5.94 26.73
N ALA A 89 -9.74 7.08 27.13
CA ALA A 89 -9.61 8.26 26.27
C ALA A 89 -8.68 8.00 25.07
N THR A 90 -7.58 7.27 25.29
CA THR A 90 -6.67 6.87 24.21
C THR A 90 -7.32 5.89 23.26
N ALA A 91 -8.09 4.92 23.78
CA ALA A 91 -8.83 3.96 22.96
C ALA A 91 -9.88 4.67 22.08
N GLU A 92 -10.60 5.65 22.62
CA GLU A 92 -11.54 6.46 21.84
C GLU A 92 -10.84 7.26 20.73
N ARG A 93 -9.69 7.89 21.05
CA ARG A 93 -8.85 8.57 20.04
C ARG A 93 -8.45 7.61 18.92
N VAL A 94 -7.90 6.45 19.28
CA VAL A 94 -7.46 5.42 18.33
C VAL A 94 -8.61 4.95 17.45
N ALA A 95 -9.82 4.77 18.00
CA ALA A 95 -10.98 4.36 17.22
C ALA A 95 -11.39 5.43 16.20
N LYS A 96 -11.39 6.72 16.59
CA LYS A 96 -11.67 7.84 15.67
C LYS A 96 -10.61 7.94 14.56
N GLU A 97 -9.34 7.80 14.91
CA GLU A 97 -8.24 7.81 13.95
C GLU A 97 -8.34 6.63 12.98
N ALA A 98 -8.64 5.42 13.47
CA ALA A 98 -8.84 4.24 12.63
C ALA A 98 -9.99 4.44 11.63
N ALA A 99 -11.09 5.06 12.05
CA ALA A 99 -12.20 5.40 11.16
C ALA A 99 -11.77 6.38 10.05
N GLN A 100 -10.92 7.37 10.35
CA GLN A 100 -10.39 8.29 9.31
C GLN A 100 -9.58 7.54 8.24
N PHE A 101 -8.72 6.60 8.64
CA PHE A 101 -8.00 5.76 7.67
C PHE A 101 -8.97 4.87 6.86
N GLN A 102 -9.96 4.27 7.52
CA GLN A 102 -10.98 3.45 6.84
C GLN A 102 -11.77 4.25 5.81
N ASP A 103 -12.18 5.48 6.14
CA ASP A 103 -12.88 6.38 5.23
C ASP A 103 -12.00 6.73 4.02
N VAL A 104 -10.73 7.06 4.25
CA VAL A 104 -9.78 7.39 3.17
C VAL A 104 -9.65 6.23 2.18
N PHE A 105 -9.46 5.00 2.68
CA PHE A 105 -9.28 3.81 1.84
C PHE A 105 -10.60 3.25 1.29
N GLY A 106 -11.73 3.52 1.93
CA GLY A 106 -13.06 3.06 1.52
C GLY A 106 -13.69 3.94 0.43
N GLN A 107 -13.62 5.26 0.57
CA GLN A 107 -14.26 6.23 -0.33
C GLN A 107 -13.61 6.32 -1.73
N ARG A 108 -12.41 5.74 -1.89
CA ARG A 108 -11.56 5.91 -3.08
C ARG A 108 -11.21 4.58 -3.73
N ARG A 109 -12.11 3.61 -3.59
CA ARG A 109 -12.01 2.35 -4.34
C ARG A 109 -12.44 2.57 -5.78
N PRO A 110 -11.76 1.93 -6.76
CA PRO A 110 -12.17 2.04 -8.14
C PRO A 110 -13.61 1.57 -8.35
N SER A 111 -14.30 2.21 -9.30
CA SER A 111 -15.65 1.80 -9.67
C SER A 111 -15.63 0.84 -10.86
N LEU A 112 -16.60 -0.08 -10.93
CA LEU A 112 -16.78 -0.91 -12.13
C LEU A 112 -17.22 -0.08 -13.36
N ALA A 113 -17.66 1.16 -13.17
CA ALA A 113 -18.02 2.08 -14.25
C ALA A 113 -16.80 2.76 -14.90
N GLY A 114 -15.59 2.56 -14.35
CA GLY A 114 -14.36 3.17 -14.86
C GLY A 114 -14.24 4.67 -14.53
N GLY A 115 -13.29 5.35 -15.19
CA GLY A 115 -13.07 6.79 -15.06
C GLY A 115 -12.10 7.22 -13.94
N ASP A 116 -11.57 6.28 -13.16
CA ASP A 116 -10.60 6.58 -12.10
C ASP A 116 -9.28 7.09 -12.68
N LYS A 117 -8.97 8.36 -12.39
CA LYS A 117 -7.79 9.02 -12.95
C LYS A 117 -6.52 8.53 -12.25
N ARG A 118 -5.69 7.80 -12.98
CA ARG A 118 -4.29 7.53 -12.59
C ARG A 118 -3.50 8.84 -12.51
N LEU A 119 -2.83 9.07 -11.38
CA LEU A 119 -1.97 10.24 -11.14
C LEU A 119 -0.47 9.90 -11.18
N TRP A 120 -0.12 8.63 -11.09
CA TRP A 120 1.25 8.15 -11.12
C TRP A 120 1.74 7.82 -12.54
N SER A 121 3.05 7.94 -12.74
CA SER A 121 3.77 7.48 -13.93
C SER A 121 5.05 6.77 -13.50
N ASP A 122 5.63 5.95 -14.38
CA ASP A 122 6.92 5.31 -14.16
C ASP A 122 6.98 4.39 -12.92
N LEU A 123 8.19 3.91 -12.58
CA LEU A 123 8.45 3.09 -11.40
C LEU A 123 8.27 3.92 -10.12
N PHE A 124 7.70 3.32 -9.07
CA PHE A 124 7.68 3.92 -7.73
C PHE A 124 9.10 4.02 -7.17
N LEU A 125 9.38 5.11 -6.46
CA LEU A 125 10.63 5.32 -5.74
C LEU A 125 10.54 4.77 -4.32
N VAL A 126 11.65 4.19 -3.86
CA VAL A 126 11.89 4.03 -2.43
C VAL A 126 12.00 5.44 -1.82
N PRO A 127 11.20 5.79 -0.81
CA PRO A 127 11.03 7.19 -0.40
C PRO A 127 12.17 7.76 0.45
N VAL A 128 13.01 6.89 1.01
CA VAL A 128 14.21 7.26 1.74
C VAL A 128 15.24 6.15 1.60
N GLU A 129 16.52 6.52 1.52
CA GLU A 129 17.61 5.55 1.51
C GLU A 129 17.87 5.03 2.93
N GLY A 130 18.01 3.71 3.06
CA GLY A 130 18.30 3.08 4.34
C GLY A 130 18.12 1.57 4.32
N PRO A 131 18.67 0.85 5.30
CA PRO A 131 18.47 -0.57 5.41
C PRO A 131 17.03 -0.90 5.82
N THR A 132 16.50 -1.97 5.24
CA THR A 132 15.19 -2.54 5.54
C THR A 132 15.34 -3.86 6.28
N SER A 133 14.36 -4.20 7.12
CA SER A 133 14.36 -5.45 7.89
C SER A 133 13.30 -6.46 7.48
N GLY A 134 12.64 -6.27 6.32
CA GLY A 134 11.60 -7.16 5.81
C GLY A 134 10.48 -7.30 6.83
N THR A 135 9.86 -6.18 7.16
CA THR A 135 8.87 -6.05 8.22
C THR A 135 7.45 -6.28 7.72
N PHE A 136 7.17 -6.12 6.43
CA PHE A 136 5.83 -6.28 5.90
C PHE A 136 5.26 -7.68 6.16
N GLY A 137 4.01 -7.71 6.59
CA GLY A 137 3.25 -8.90 6.92
C GLY A 137 3.67 -9.59 8.23
N LYS A 138 4.80 -9.23 8.85
CA LYS A 138 5.25 -9.85 10.11
C LYS A 138 4.12 -9.84 11.13
N LYS A 139 3.76 -11.03 11.59
CA LYS A 139 2.76 -11.20 12.64
C LYS A 139 3.39 -10.75 13.96
N ARG A 140 2.64 -10.00 14.77
CA ARG A 140 3.10 -9.57 16.09
C ARG A 140 2.34 -10.31 17.17
N VAL A 141 3.06 -10.95 18.08
CA VAL A 141 2.52 -11.51 19.31
C VAL A 141 3.08 -10.71 20.47
N ILE A 142 2.24 -9.91 21.13
CA ILE A 142 2.65 -9.07 22.26
C ILE A 142 1.99 -9.61 23.52
N ASN A 143 2.79 -9.98 24.52
CA ASN A 143 2.32 -10.57 25.78
C ASN A 143 1.40 -11.80 25.58
N GLY A 144 1.74 -12.65 24.60
CA GLY A 144 0.96 -13.84 24.25
C GLY A 144 -0.33 -13.56 23.46
N GLN A 145 -0.61 -12.31 23.10
CA GLN A 145 -1.78 -11.94 22.29
C GLN A 145 -1.36 -11.60 20.86
N GLU A 146 -2.05 -12.19 19.88
CA GLU A 146 -1.92 -11.79 18.48
C GLU A 146 -2.37 -10.33 18.30
N LYS A 147 -1.57 -9.57 17.58
CA LYS A 147 -1.84 -8.20 17.15
C LYS A 147 -1.87 -8.14 15.63
N ASN A 148 -2.36 -7.02 15.11
CA ASN A 148 -2.38 -6.77 13.68
C ASN A 148 -0.97 -6.96 13.08
N PRO A 149 -0.86 -7.61 11.91
CA PRO A 149 0.41 -7.74 11.22
C PRO A 149 0.92 -6.37 10.78
N HIS A 150 2.21 -6.28 10.54
CA HIS A 150 2.83 -5.05 10.05
C HIS A 150 2.42 -4.77 8.60
N THR A 151 1.77 -3.63 8.33
CA THR A 151 1.16 -3.34 7.01
C THR A 151 2.02 -2.44 6.12
N GLY A 152 3.33 -2.42 6.36
CA GLY A 152 4.30 -1.62 5.62
C GLY A 152 5.70 -2.14 5.83
N GLU A 153 6.68 -1.38 5.37
CA GLU A 153 8.10 -1.61 5.56
C GLU A 153 8.75 -0.49 6.36
N ASP A 154 9.52 -0.87 7.37
CA ASP A 154 10.31 0.05 8.16
C ASP A 154 11.70 0.22 7.52
N ILE A 155 11.99 1.43 7.09
CA ILE A 155 13.27 1.84 6.51
C ILE A 155 14.00 2.68 7.57
N ARG A 156 15.10 2.16 8.11
CA ARG A 156 15.90 2.91 9.09
C ARG A 156 16.64 4.03 8.39
N ALA A 157 16.56 5.24 8.93
CA ALA A 157 17.25 6.40 8.40
C ALA A 157 17.51 7.42 9.53
N PRO A 158 18.52 8.30 9.40
CA PRO A 158 18.78 9.33 10.40
C PRO A 158 17.55 10.22 10.64
N LEU A 159 17.34 10.64 11.89
CA LEU A 159 16.35 11.65 12.23
C LEU A 159 16.58 12.90 11.37
N GLY A 160 15.52 13.41 10.72
CA GLY A 160 15.60 14.57 9.83
C GLY A 160 16.01 14.25 8.38
N ALA A 161 16.29 12.99 8.03
CA ALA A 161 16.52 12.61 6.63
C ALA A 161 15.29 12.92 5.76
N SER A 162 15.51 13.34 4.52
CA SER A 162 14.41 13.70 3.62
C SER A 162 13.60 12.48 3.19
N VAL A 163 12.27 12.60 3.24
CA VAL A 163 11.32 11.61 2.74
C VAL A 163 10.66 12.16 1.48
N ALA A 164 10.81 11.44 0.38
CA ALA A 164 10.24 11.79 -0.92
C ALA A 164 8.92 11.06 -1.19
N ALA A 165 8.02 11.70 -1.93
CA ALA A 165 6.85 11.04 -2.50
C ALA A 165 7.30 9.95 -3.47
N SER A 166 6.87 8.71 -3.22
CA SER A 166 7.23 7.54 -4.03
C SER A 166 6.73 7.66 -5.47
N ASN A 167 5.61 8.36 -5.67
CA ASN A 167 5.12 8.76 -6.98
C ASN A 167 4.22 9.99 -6.88
N SER A 168 3.80 10.53 -8.02
CA SER A 168 2.87 11.65 -8.10
C SER A 168 1.48 11.27 -7.58
N GLY A 169 0.80 12.20 -6.94
CA GLY A 169 -0.53 11.95 -6.35
C GLY A 169 -1.06 13.15 -5.57
N LYS A 170 -2.13 12.92 -4.80
CA LYS A 170 -2.75 13.90 -3.92
C LYS A 170 -2.62 13.44 -2.47
N ILE A 171 -2.23 14.35 -1.57
CA ILE A 171 -2.27 14.08 -0.14
C ILE A 171 -3.74 14.02 0.29
N VAL A 172 -4.18 12.88 0.80
CA VAL A 172 -5.57 12.63 1.22
C VAL A 172 -5.73 12.52 2.73
N LEU A 173 -4.62 12.33 3.44
CA LEU A 173 -4.58 12.36 4.90
C LEU A 173 -3.24 12.95 5.34
N SER A 174 -3.28 13.86 6.32
CA SER A 174 -2.10 14.41 6.99
C SER A 174 -2.47 14.72 8.44
N GLY A 175 -1.67 14.30 9.41
CA GLY A 175 -1.99 14.57 10.82
C GLY A 175 -1.07 13.87 11.81
N ASP A 176 -1.29 14.13 13.10
CA ASP A 176 -0.62 13.45 14.21
C ASP A 176 -1.53 12.37 14.81
N PHE A 177 -1.17 11.11 14.61
CA PHE A 177 -1.94 9.95 15.03
C PHE A 177 -1.27 9.25 16.22
N PHE A 178 -2.07 8.66 17.11
CA PHE A 178 -1.55 8.06 18.33
C PHE A 178 -0.49 6.97 18.04
N PHE A 179 -0.78 6.04 17.13
CA PHE A 179 0.16 4.99 16.77
C PHE A 179 1.14 5.42 15.67
N ASN A 180 0.65 6.06 14.63
CA ASN A 180 1.44 6.33 13.43
C ASN A 180 2.26 7.62 13.53
N GLY A 181 2.01 8.46 14.54
CA GLY A 181 2.66 9.76 14.68
C GLY A 181 2.29 10.70 13.54
N LEU A 182 3.19 11.62 13.21
CA LEU A 182 3.05 12.49 12.05
C LEU A 182 3.06 11.64 10.78
N SER A 183 1.93 11.68 10.07
CA SER A 183 1.63 10.75 8.99
C SER A 183 1.12 11.46 7.76
N LEU A 184 1.52 10.98 6.59
CA LEU A 184 0.98 11.37 5.28
C LEU A 184 0.45 10.13 4.55
N VAL A 185 -0.66 10.31 3.83
CA VAL A 185 -1.18 9.32 2.87
C VAL A 185 -1.34 9.99 1.52
N ILE A 186 -0.69 9.44 0.49
CA ILE A 186 -0.84 9.87 -0.90
C ILE A 186 -1.81 8.92 -1.60
N ASP A 187 -2.83 9.49 -2.22
CA ASP A 187 -3.66 8.84 -3.23
C ASP A 187 -3.04 9.06 -4.61
N HIS A 188 -2.64 7.96 -5.26
CA HIS A 188 -2.09 7.98 -6.60
C HIS A 188 -3.16 7.80 -7.68
N GLY A 189 -4.43 7.65 -7.30
CA GLY A 189 -5.53 7.31 -8.18
C GLY A 189 -5.58 5.80 -8.50
N GLY A 190 -6.72 5.35 -9.02
CA GLY A 190 -6.95 3.94 -9.34
C GLY A 190 -6.89 3.02 -8.13
N GLY A 191 -7.25 3.52 -6.94
CA GLY A 191 -7.26 2.77 -5.68
C GLY A 191 -5.88 2.50 -5.06
N LEU A 192 -4.82 3.12 -5.58
CA LEU A 192 -3.45 2.95 -5.10
C LEU A 192 -3.05 4.06 -4.12
N PHE A 193 -2.62 3.66 -2.93
CA PHE A 193 -2.17 4.56 -1.86
C PHE A 193 -0.77 4.20 -1.40
N THR A 194 0.00 5.22 -1.03
CA THR A 194 1.21 5.06 -0.21
C THR A 194 1.07 5.82 1.10
N MET A 195 1.71 5.30 2.14
CA MET A 195 1.63 5.77 3.52
C MET A 195 3.03 6.06 4.05
N TYR A 196 3.19 7.17 4.78
CA TYR A 196 4.46 7.65 5.31
C TYR A 196 4.26 8.05 6.77
N PHE A 197 4.71 7.22 7.71
CA PHE A 197 4.44 7.43 9.14
C PHE A 197 5.72 7.73 9.93
N HIS A 198 5.52 8.05 11.21
CA HIS A 198 6.56 8.38 12.18
C HIS A 198 7.41 9.59 11.80
N LEU A 199 6.91 10.50 10.96
CA LEU A 199 7.66 11.66 10.50
C LEU A 199 8.03 12.59 11.68
N SER A 200 9.09 13.37 11.52
CA SER A 200 9.43 14.46 12.45
C SER A 200 8.84 15.79 12.00
N GLU A 201 8.63 15.93 10.69
CA GLU A 201 8.06 17.12 10.05
C GLU A 201 7.30 16.70 8.79
N MET A 202 6.14 17.32 8.56
CA MET A 202 5.41 17.25 7.28
C MET A 202 5.64 18.55 6.51
N LYS A 203 6.06 18.44 5.25
CA LYS A 203 6.27 19.59 4.34
C LYS A 203 5.08 19.85 3.42
N VAL A 204 4.06 19.03 3.51
CA VAL A 204 2.82 19.08 2.73
C VAL A 204 1.63 18.76 3.63
N LYS A 205 0.42 19.05 3.16
CA LYS A 205 -0.84 18.81 3.90
C LYS A 205 -1.92 18.21 3.01
N ALA A 206 -2.96 17.67 3.62
CA ALA A 206 -4.13 17.15 2.91
C ALA A 206 -4.69 18.19 1.93
N GLY A 207 -4.95 17.74 0.70
CA GLY A 207 -5.36 18.58 -0.43
C GLY A 207 -4.22 18.86 -1.43
N ASP A 208 -2.97 18.86 -0.99
CA ASP A 208 -1.82 19.18 -1.85
C ASP A 208 -1.61 18.11 -2.93
N LEU A 209 -1.23 18.57 -4.13
CA LEU A 209 -0.69 17.70 -5.18
C LEU A 209 0.82 17.61 -5.04
N VAL A 210 1.35 16.40 -5.14
CA VAL A 210 2.78 16.12 -5.05
C VAL A 210 3.28 15.41 -6.29
N LYS A 211 4.54 15.64 -6.63
CA LYS A 211 5.23 14.97 -7.74
C LYS A 211 6.12 13.84 -7.23
N ARG A 212 6.31 12.80 -8.04
CA ARG A 212 7.31 11.75 -7.81
C ARG A 212 8.67 12.37 -7.47
N GLY A 213 9.26 11.96 -6.35
CA GLY A 213 10.55 12.44 -5.87
C GLY A 213 10.52 13.77 -5.10
N GLN A 214 9.37 14.44 -5.03
CA GLN A 214 9.23 15.66 -4.22
C GLN A 214 9.38 15.32 -2.73
N VAL A 215 10.19 16.09 -2.01
CA VAL A 215 10.29 15.95 -0.54
C VAL A 215 8.97 16.36 0.10
N ILE A 216 8.36 15.45 0.86
CA ILE A 216 7.05 15.61 1.51
C ILE A 216 7.14 15.66 3.04
N GLY A 217 8.28 15.27 3.61
CA GLY A 217 8.48 15.25 5.05
C GLY A 217 9.90 14.86 5.41
N LEU A 218 10.15 14.75 6.71
CA LEU A 218 11.43 14.31 7.26
C LEU A 218 11.22 13.08 8.15
N VAL A 219 12.19 12.16 8.11
CA VAL A 219 12.22 10.96 8.97
C VAL A 219 12.16 11.38 10.42
N GLY A 220 11.38 10.67 11.21
CA GLY A 220 11.19 10.94 12.62
C GLY A 220 11.13 9.69 13.47
N GLN A 221 10.53 9.87 14.64
CA GLN A 221 10.22 8.82 15.62
C GLN A 221 8.93 9.17 16.38
N SER A 222 8.00 9.89 15.73
CA SER A 222 6.72 10.27 16.35
C SER A 222 5.76 9.08 16.44
N GLY A 223 4.75 9.19 17.30
CA GLY A 223 3.82 8.08 17.56
C GLY A 223 4.50 6.93 18.30
N ARG A 224 4.14 5.69 17.94
CA ARG A 224 4.69 4.48 18.56
C ARG A 224 5.87 3.93 17.77
N ALA A 225 7.00 4.64 17.84
CA ALA A 225 8.28 4.25 17.26
C ALA A 225 9.33 3.97 18.36
N THR A 226 10.22 3.01 18.14
CA THR A 226 11.33 2.67 19.08
C THR A 226 12.66 3.35 18.72
N GLY A 227 12.71 4.06 17.60
CA GLY A 227 13.85 4.85 17.14
C GLY A 227 13.58 5.46 15.75
N PRO A 228 14.51 6.27 15.22
CA PRO A 228 14.32 6.92 13.93
C PRO A 228 14.19 5.95 12.75
N HIS A 229 13.04 5.99 12.08
CA HIS A 229 12.76 5.23 10.86
C HIS A 229 11.57 5.84 10.11
N LEU A 230 11.43 5.48 8.84
CA LEU A 230 10.20 5.68 8.08
C LEU A 230 9.45 4.35 8.02
N HIS A 231 8.20 4.34 8.48
CA HIS A 231 7.27 3.29 8.08
C HIS A 231 6.63 3.71 6.76
N TRP A 232 6.94 2.96 5.70
CA TRP A 232 6.42 3.14 4.35
C TRP A 232 5.44 2.03 4.05
N GLY A 233 4.19 2.33 3.74
CA GLY A 233 3.20 1.30 3.43
C GLY A 233 2.50 1.53 2.10
N ALA A 234 1.85 0.50 1.58
CA ALA A 234 1.07 0.57 0.35
C ALA A 234 -0.29 -0.12 0.51
N ARG A 235 -1.29 0.43 -0.16
CA ARG A 235 -2.58 -0.24 -0.36
C ARG A 235 -3.03 -0.14 -1.80
N LEU A 236 -3.57 -1.22 -2.34
CA LEU A 236 -4.14 -1.27 -3.68
C LEU A 236 -5.55 -1.85 -3.60
N ASN A 237 -6.56 -1.05 -3.95
CA ASN A 237 -7.97 -1.46 -3.93
C ASN A 237 -8.39 -2.03 -2.56
N GLY A 238 -7.90 -1.42 -1.48
CA GLY A 238 -8.13 -1.86 -0.11
C GLY A 238 -7.19 -2.97 0.38
N ALA A 239 -6.54 -3.72 -0.52
CA ALA A 239 -5.57 -4.75 -0.16
C ALA A 239 -4.31 -4.11 0.44
N ARG A 240 -3.82 -4.67 1.56
CA ARG A 240 -2.54 -4.32 2.17
C ARG A 240 -1.45 -5.10 1.46
N VAL A 241 -0.50 -4.37 0.88
CA VAL A 241 0.53 -4.92 -0.01
C VAL A 241 1.91 -4.38 0.36
N ASP A 242 2.94 -5.18 0.09
CA ASP A 242 4.34 -4.81 0.27
C ASP A 242 4.65 -3.62 -0.63
N PRO A 243 5.06 -2.46 -0.08
CA PRO A 243 5.40 -1.29 -0.88
C PRO A 243 6.58 -1.53 -1.84
N PHE A 244 7.52 -2.44 -1.53
CA PHE A 244 8.60 -2.78 -2.45
C PHE A 244 8.11 -3.56 -3.66
N SER A 245 6.96 -4.23 -3.57
CA SER A 245 6.33 -4.81 -4.75
C SER A 245 5.98 -3.73 -5.77
N LEU A 246 5.64 -2.49 -5.39
CA LEU A 246 5.38 -1.40 -6.36
C LEU A 246 6.64 -0.95 -7.13
N VAL A 247 7.81 -1.07 -6.51
CA VAL A 247 9.10 -0.76 -7.14
C VAL A 247 9.50 -1.85 -8.15
N LYS A 248 9.15 -3.11 -7.83
CA LYS A 248 9.49 -4.30 -8.64
C LYS A 248 8.45 -4.62 -9.70
N ALA A 249 7.16 -4.51 -9.39
CA ALA A 249 6.02 -4.98 -10.19
C ALA A 249 5.98 -4.34 -11.57
N VAL A 250 6.39 -3.08 -11.67
CA VAL A 250 6.43 -2.39 -12.96
C VAL A 250 7.59 -2.89 -13.85
N LYS A 251 8.51 -3.72 -13.33
CA LYS A 251 9.52 -4.45 -14.14
C LYS A 251 9.06 -5.85 -14.59
N GLY A 252 8.00 -6.42 -14.01
CA GLY A 252 7.54 -7.78 -14.30
C GLY A 252 6.19 -7.77 -15.02
N VAL A 253 6.19 -7.68 -16.35
CA VAL A 253 4.96 -7.79 -17.14
C VAL A 253 4.52 -9.24 -17.19
N ILE A 254 3.38 -9.57 -16.61
CA ILE A 254 2.73 -10.86 -16.86
C ILE A 254 1.84 -10.72 -18.09
N LEU A 255 2.26 -11.31 -19.21
CA LEU A 255 1.43 -11.45 -20.40
C LEU A 255 0.41 -12.55 -20.16
N ALA A 256 -0.87 -12.26 -20.40
CA ALA A 256 -1.96 -13.22 -20.23
C ALA A 256 -1.89 -14.48 -21.11
N ASN A 257 -0.85 -14.61 -21.95
CA ASN A 257 -0.65 -15.73 -22.85
C ASN A 257 0.16 -16.89 -22.24
N GLY A 258 0.44 -16.84 -20.93
CA GLY A 258 0.99 -18.00 -20.21
C GLY A 258 2.38 -18.45 -20.65
N ARG A 259 3.19 -17.58 -21.27
CA ARG A 259 4.61 -17.83 -21.54
C ARG A 259 5.47 -16.71 -20.95
N PRO A 260 6.54 -17.06 -20.21
CA PRO A 260 7.50 -16.10 -19.69
C PRO A 260 8.20 -15.31 -20.79
#